data_AF-A0AAE1IPW2-F1
#
_entry.id   AF-A0AAE1IPW2-F1
#
_cell.length_a   1.000
_cell.length_b   1.000
_cell.length_c   1.000
_cell.angle_alpha   90.00
_cell.angle_beta   90.00
_cell.angle_gamma   90.00
#
_symmetry.space_group_name_H-M   'P 1'
#
loop_
_entity.id
_entity.type
_entity.pdbx_description
1 polymer ?
#
loop_
_entity_poly.entity_id
_entity_poly.type
_entity_poly.pdbx_seq_one_letter_code
_entity_poly.pdbx_strand_id
1 'polypeptide(L)'
;MVSTSHCCCFSFHLVIFFIFFALPSISLAQTATSYNGILVSYAYIGGSRLAPNVSDPKQQLHRFESTITVLNNGLDELKSWKVFVGFQHDEFLISVSNVVLGDGTCLPAGVGNGTIFAGYLMTDLKTAVETVGDLTQM
;
A
#
# COMPACT_ATOMS: atom_id res chain seq x y z
N MET A 1 8.51 -78.38 -4.52
CA MET A 1 8.47 -78.14 -5.97
C MET A 1 8.54 -76.62 -6.16
N VAL A 2 9.66 -76.14 -6.73
CA VAL A 2 9.83 -74.95 -7.60
C VAL A 2 9.02 -73.69 -7.20
N SER A 3 9.61 -72.69 -6.52
CA SER A 3 10.50 -71.64 -7.06
C SER A 3 9.86 -70.77 -8.16
N THR A 4 9.57 -69.51 -7.81
CA THR A 4 9.52 -68.25 -8.60
C THR A 4 8.56 -67.31 -7.83
N SER A 5 8.75 -66.01 -7.64
CA SER A 5 9.54 -65.03 -8.37
C SER A 5 9.92 -63.87 -7.44
N HIS A 6 11.11 -63.35 -7.70
CA HIS A 6 11.74 -62.18 -7.12
C HIS A 6 10.93 -60.88 -7.22
N CYS A 7 11.33 -59.95 -6.36
CA CYS A 7 11.40 -58.50 -6.60
C CYS A 7 10.10 -57.71 -6.46
N CYS A 8 9.94 -57.10 -5.29
CA CYS A 8 9.41 -55.74 -5.23
C CYS A 8 10.09 -55.00 -4.06
N CYS A 9 11.37 -54.68 -4.27
CA CYS A 9 11.99 -53.51 -3.65
C CYS A 9 11.19 -52.26 -4.09
N PHE A 10 11.13 -51.26 -3.22
CA PHE A 10 10.58 -49.92 -3.47
C PHE A 10 9.05 -49.92 -3.68
N SER A 11 8.26 -49.22 -2.88
CA SER A 11 8.45 -47.83 -2.53
C SER A 11 7.52 -47.48 -1.38
N PHE A 12 8.14 -46.97 -0.32
CA PHE A 12 7.50 -46.29 0.80
C PHE A 12 6.73 -45.08 0.25
N HIS A 13 5.47 -45.24 -0.16
CA HIS A 13 4.63 -44.09 -0.50
C HIS A 13 4.06 -43.47 0.77
N LEU A 14 4.96 -42.73 1.43
CA LEU A 14 4.66 -41.65 2.34
C LEU A 14 3.83 -40.60 1.58
N VAL A 15 2.51 -40.69 1.66
CA VAL A 15 1.59 -39.67 1.14
C VAL A 15 1.73 -38.44 2.06
N ILE A 16 2.74 -37.60 1.77
CA ILE A 16 2.85 -36.27 2.34
C ILE A 16 1.69 -35.46 1.75
N PHE A 17 0.64 -35.30 2.56
CA PHE A 17 -0.41 -34.33 2.31
C PHE A 17 0.23 -32.94 2.48
N PHE A 18 0.73 -32.38 1.38
CA PHE A 18 1.21 -31.00 1.31
C PHE A 18 -0.01 -30.10 1.51
N ILE A 19 -0.32 -29.79 2.77
CA ILE A 19 -1.24 -28.72 3.09
C ILE A 19 -0.48 -27.42 2.77
N PHE A 20 -0.64 -26.95 1.53
CA PHE A 20 -0.37 -25.58 1.15
C PHE A 20 -1.41 -24.71 1.88
N PHE A 21 -1.23 -24.49 3.18
CA PHE A 21 -1.83 -23.36 3.86
C PHE A 21 -1.21 -22.12 3.21
N ALA A 22 -1.98 -21.47 2.34
CA ALA A 22 -1.70 -20.11 1.92
C ALA A 22 -1.68 -19.26 3.19
N LEU A 23 -0.47 -19.02 3.71
CA LEU A 23 -0.25 -17.96 4.67
C LEU A 23 -0.71 -16.67 3.99
N PRO A 24 -1.59 -15.85 4.62
CA PRO A 24 -1.65 -14.46 4.21
C PRO A 24 -0.22 -13.94 4.33
N SER A 25 0.32 -13.36 3.27
CA SER A 25 1.58 -12.64 3.33
C SER A 25 1.39 -11.47 4.31
N ILE A 26 1.65 -11.73 5.59
CA ILE A 26 1.86 -10.70 6.58
C ILE A 26 3.12 -10.00 6.12
N SER A 27 2.95 -8.79 5.56
CA SER A 27 4.05 -7.87 5.32
C SER A 27 4.76 -7.68 6.65
N LEU A 28 5.94 -8.30 6.78
CA LEU A 28 6.83 -8.05 7.90
C LEU A 28 7.25 -6.60 7.76
N ALA A 29 6.75 -5.74 8.64
CA ALA A 29 7.27 -4.39 8.80
C ALA A 29 8.80 -4.52 8.86
N GLN A 30 9.47 -3.98 7.83
CA GLN A 30 10.91 -4.03 7.72
C GLN A 30 11.49 -3.61 9.07
N THR A 31 12.38 -4.42 9.63
CA THR A 31 13.19 -4.04 10.80
C THR A 31 14.07 -2.88 10.36
N ALA A 32 13.51 -1.67 10.38
CA ALA A 32 14.23 -0.44 10.17
C ALA A 32 15.05 -0.21 11.44
N THR A 33 16.30 -0.67 11.46
CA THR A 33 17.30 -0.30 12.47
C THR A 33 17.78 1.14 12.31
N SER A 34 16.99 1.98 11.64
CA SER A 34 17.03 3.43 11.64
C SER A 34 15.58 3.89 11.58
N TYR A 35 15.00 4.20 12.75
CA TYR A 35 13.79 5.00 12.79
C TYR A 35 14.19 6.39 12.32
N ASN A 36 13.87 6.74 11.08
CA ASN A 36 14.12 8.08 10.52
C ASN A 36 13.14 9.15 11.06
N GLY A 37 12.30 8.79 12.04
CA GLY A 37 11.32 9.68 12.66
C GLY A 37 10.11 10.00 11.78
N ILE A 38 10.04 9.47 10.55
CA ILE A 38 8.93 9.78 9.65
C ILE A 38 7.80 8.77 9.85
N LEU A 39 6.62 9.27 10.20
CA LEU A 39 5.39 8.49 10.25
C LEU A 39 4.61 8.69 8.94
N VAL A 40 4.24 7.59 8.28
CA VAL A 40 3.33 7.59 7.14
C VAL A 40 2.11 6.74 7.48
N SER A 41 0.92 7.29 7.30
CA SER A 41 -0.33 6.56 7.47
C SER A 41 -1.31 6.84 6.34
N TYR A 42 -2.20 5.88 6.08
CA TYR A 42 -3.23 5.97 5.07
C TYR A 42 -4.56 5.52 5.67
N ALA A 43 -5.56 6.38 5.61
CA ALA A 43 -6.88 6.15 6.16
C ALA A 43 -7.93 6.20 5.04
N TYR A 44 -8.66 5.10 4.86
CA TYR A 44 -9.85 5.09 4.01
C TYR A 44 -11.00 5.76 4.75
N ILE A 45 -11.55 6.83 4.18
CA ILE A 45 -12.67 7.57 4.77
C ILE A 45 -13.99 6.91 4.38
N GLY A 46 -14.14 6.56 3.10
CA GLY A 46 -15.37 5.97 2.62
C GLY A 46 -15.47 5.92 1.11
N GLY A 47 -16.60 5.44 0.64
CA GLY A 47 -16.87 5.29 -0.78
C GLY A 47 -18.31 4.89 -1.04
N SER A 48 -18.77 5.10 -2.26
CA SER A 48 -20.13 4.82 -2.68
C SER A 48 -20.19 4.40 -4.13
N ARG A 49 -21.26 3.70 -4.50
CA ARG A 49 -21.53 3.40 -5.91
C ARG A 49 -21.87 4.69 -6.63
N LEU A 50 -21.30 4.85 -7.82
CA LEU A 50 -21.64 5.93 -8.73
C LEU A 50 -22.69 5.42 -9.73
N ALA A 51 -23.66 6.28 -10.03
CA ALA A 51 -24.65 5.99 -11.05
C ALA A 51 -24.00 6.01 -12.46
N PRO A 52 -24.51 5.21 -13.42
CA PRO A 52 -25.63 4.28 -13.26
C PRO A 52 -25.24 3.01 -12.48
N ASN A 53 -26.21 2.43 -11.77
CA ASN A 53 -26.02 1.11 -11.16
C ASN A 53 -26.14 0.04 -12.24
N VAL A 54 -25.15 -0.83 -12.33
CA VAL A 54 -25.09 -1.91 -13.33
C VAL A 54 -25.29 -3.27 -12.68
N SER A 55 -25.78 -4.25 -13.45
CA SER A 55 -26.01 -5.60 -12.94
C SER A 55 -24.72 -6.38 -12.69
N ASP A 56 -23.66 -6.12 -13.46
CA ASP A 56 -22.34 -6.72 -13.25
C ASP A 56 -21.55 -5.94 -12.18
N PRO A 57 -21.29 -6.51 -10.99
CA PRO A 57 -20.55 -5.83 -9.94
C PRO A 57 -19.13 -5.43 -10.32
N LYS A 58 -18.49 -6.12 -11.29
CA LYS A 58 -17.14 -5.78 -11.74
C LYS A 58 -17.09 -4.53 -12.61
N GLN A 59 -18.22 -4.16 -13.21
CA GLN A 59 -18.36 -2.95 -14.04
C GLN A 59 -18.93 -1.78 -13.23
N GLN A 60 -19.31 -2.01 -11.97
CA GLN A 60 -19.88 -0.98 -11.12
C GLN A 60 -18.81 0.06 -10.76
N LEU A 61 -19.09 1.33 -11.09
CA LEU A 61 -18.21 2.44 -10.70
C LEU A 61 -18.38 2.77 -9.22
N HIS A 62 -17.26 3.08 -8.58
CA HIS A 62 -17.19 3.46 -7.18
C HIS A 62 -16.42 4.78 -7.02
N ARG A 63 -16.93 5.65 -6.17
CA ARG A 63 -16.15 6.74 -5.58
C ARG A 63 -15.44 6.21 -4.34
N PHE A 64 -14.24 6.72 -4.08
CA PHE A 64 -13.57 6.57 -2.80
C PHE A 64 -13.07 7.93 -2.30
N GLU A 65 -12.78 7.98 -1.00
CA GLU A 65 -12.16 9.09 -0.32
C GLU A 65 -11.21 8.55 0.75
N SER A 66 -10.04 9.18 0.87
CA SER A 66 -8.96 8.73 1.73
C SER A 66 -8.07 9.89 2.14
N THR A 67 -7.41 9.75 3.29
CA THR A 67 -6.39 10.69 3.77
C THR A 67 -5.06 9.96 3.91
N ILE A 68 -4.01 10.58 3.37
CA ILE A 68 -2.63 10.22 3.67
C ILE A 68 -2.06 11.25 4.66
N THR A 69 -1.36 10.77 5.68
CA THR A 69 -0.64 11.61 6.63
C THR A 69 0.84 11.26 6.55
N VAL A 70 1.66 12.29 6.38
CA VAL A 70 3.12 12.22 6.50
C VAL A 70 3.48 13.17 7.63
N LEU A 71 4.16 12.69 8.65
CA LEU A 71 4.49 13.45 9.86
C LEU A 71 5.97 13.27 10.18
N ASN A 72 6.69 14.37 10.36
CA ASN A 72 8.10 14.35 10.74
C ASN A 72 8.28 14.42 12.28
N ASN A 73 8.48 13.27 12.92
CA ASN A 73 8.91 13.17 14.32
C ASN A 73 10.44 13.04 14.47
N GLY A 74 11.18 13.29 13.39
CA GLY A 74 12.64 13.25 13.37
C GLY A 74 13.27 14.49 14.00
N LEU A 75 14.60 14.45 14.09
CA LEU A 75 15.43 15.58 14.51
C LEU A 75 15.91 16.44 13.34
N ASP A 76 15.66 15.98 12.12
CA ASP A 76 16.04 16.65 10.88
C ASP A 76 14.78 16.95 10.05
N GLU A 77 14.78 18.09 9.38
CA GLU A 77 13.72 18.49 8.45
C GLU A 77 13.61 17.50 7.28
N LEU A 78 12.38 17.09 6.92
CA LEU A 78 12.14 16.26 5.75
C LEU A 78 11.88 17.15 4.53
N LYS A 79 12.93 17.36 3.74
CA LYS A 79 12.89 18.26 2.58
C LYS A 79 12.28 17.60 1.35
N SER A 80 11.47 18.37 0.62
CA SER A 80 10.88 18.02 -0.67
C SER A 80 10.26 16.63 -0.65
N TRP A 81 9.46 16.38 0.40
CA TRP A 81 8.99 15.05 0.71
C TRP A 81 8.10 14.51 -0.40
N LYS A 82 8.22 13.19 -0.61
CA LYS A 82 7.41 12.44 -1.56
C LYS A 82 6.97 11.14 -0.91
N VAL A 83 5.74 10.71 -1.22
CA VAL A 83 5.22 9.45 -0.74
C VAL A 83 4.58 8.69 -1.90
N PHE A 84 4.92 7.41 -2.01
CA PHE A 84 4.28 6.53 -2.97
C PHE A 84 3.05 5.89 -2.33
N VAL A 85 1.92 5.95 -3.04
CA VAL A 85 0.70 5.23 -2.67
C VAL A 85 0.41 4.21 -3.76
N GLY A 86 0.39 2.94 -3.37
CA GLY A 86 -0.03 1.85 -4.24
C GLY A 86 -1.55 1.76 -4.29
N PHE A 87 -2.11 1.92 -5.48
CA PHE A 87 -3.51 1.63 -5.79
C PHE A 87 -3.62 0.21 -6.35
N GLN A 88 -4.80 -0.42 -6.25
CA GLN A 88 -4.95 -1.86 -6.53
C GLN A 88 -5.89 -2.19 -7.68
N HIS A 89 -6.57 -1.20 -8.23
CA HIS A 89 -7.53 -1.33 -9.32
C HIS A 89 -7.18 -0.32 -10.43
N ASP A 90 -8.18 0.11 -11.20
CA ASP A 90 -8.04 1.19 -12.17
C ASP A 90 -8.50 2.53 -11.55
N GLU A 91 -7.95 2.88 -10.38
CA GLU A 91 -8.36 4.09 -9.65
C GLU A 91 -8.04 5.36 -10.45
N PHE A 92 -8.93 6.35 -10.33
CA PHE A 92 -8.83 7.65 -10.95
C PHE A 92 -8.97 8.74 -9.88
N LEU A 93 -7.99 9.63 -9.79
CA LEU A 93 -8.05 10.77 -8.88
C LEU A 93 -8.72 11.94 -9.57
N ILE A 94 -9.74 12.50 -8.91
CA ILE A 94 -10.45 13.69 -9.39
C ILE A 94 -9.95 14.94 -8.68
N SER A 95 -9.64 14.82 -7.39
CA SER A 95 -9.23 15.92 -6.53
C SER A 95 -8.26 15.44 -5.47
N VAL A 96 -7.31 16.29 -5.12
CA VAL A 96 -6.40 16.13 -3.99
C VAL A 96 -6.25 17.47 -3.29
N SER A 97 -5.90 17.46 -2.02
CA SER A 97 -5.70 18.66 -1.21
C SER A 97 -4.31 18.63 -0.59
N ASN A 98 -3.62 19.77 -0.58
CA ASN A 98 -2.29 19.96 0.03
C ASN A 98 -1.16 19.10 -0.56
N VAL A 99 -1.41 18.41 -1.66
CA VAL A 99 -0.42 17.64 -2.41
C VAL A 99 -0.58 17.85 -3.92
N VAL A 100 0.45 17.53 -4.67
CA VAL A 100 0.41 17.40 -6.14
C VAL A 100 0.91 16.02 -6.55
N LEU A 101 0.57 15.61 -7.78
CA LEU A 101 1.15 14.42 -8.38
C LEU A 101 2.62 14.70 -8.72
N GLY A 102 3.51 13.83 -8.24
CA GLY A 102 4.96 14.00 -8.30
C GLY A 102 5.55 13.87 -9.70
N ASP A 103 4.77 13.36 -10.66
CA ASP A 103 5.09 13.32 -12.09
C ASP A 103 4.65 14.60 -12.84
N GLY A 104 3.98 15.52 -12.15
CA GLY A 104 3.49 16.79 -12.71
C GLY A 104 2.23 16.65 -13.55
N THR A 105 1.56 15.48 -13.55
CA THR A 105 0.29 15.30 -14.26
C THR A 105 -0.84 16.10 -13.59
N CYS A 106 -1.74 16.63 -14.43
CA CYS A 106 -2.91 17.37 -13.96
C CYS A 106 -4.05 16.43 -13.64
N LEU A 107 -4.82 16.76 -12.59
CA LEU A 107 -6.07 16.07 -12.31
C LEU A 107 -7.17 16.51 -13.30
N PRO A 108 -8.07 15.61 -13.67
CA PRO A 108 -8.20 14.25 -13.13
C PRO A 108 -7.27 13.25 -13.85
N ALA A 109 -6.71 12.28 -13.12
CA ALA A 109 -5.66 11.38 -13.62
C ALA A 109 -5.82 9.93 -13.13
N GLY A 110 -5.42 8.97 -13.97
CA GLY A 110 -5.41 7.55 -13.65
C GLY A 110 -4.18 7.15 -12.86
N VAL A 111 -4.37 6.39 -11.78
CA VAL A 111 -3.33 6.06 -10.80
C VAL A 111 -3.27 4.58 -10.44
N GLY A 112 -3.89 3.70 -11.21
CA GLY A 112 -4.04 2.27 -10.88
C GLY A 112 -2.73 1.51 -10.60
N ASN A 113 -1.59 1.97 -11.13
CA ASN A 113 -0.27 1.40 -10.83
C ASN A 113 0.41 2.01 -9.60
N GLY A 114 -0.34 2.79 -8.82
CA GLY A 114 0.18 3.69 -7.81
C GLY A 114 0.57 5.05 -8.37
N THR A 115 0.74 6.01 -7.48
CA THR A 115 1.26 7.33 -7.81
C THR A 115 2.15 7.86 -6.70
N ILE A 116 2.95 8.87 -7.03
CA ILE A 116 3.76 9.60 -6.06
C ILE A 116 3.04 10.91 -5.75
N PHE A 117 2.78 11.17 -4.49
CA PHE A 117 2.36 12.49 -4.03
C PHE A 117 3.56 13.27 -3.52
N ALA A 118 3.57 14.58 -3.77
CA ALA A 118 4.52 15.51 -3.21
C ALA A 118 3.78 16.64 -2.50
N GLY A 119 4.39 17.21 -1.45
CA GLY A 119 3.80 18.33 -0.72
C GLY A 119 3.51 19.54 -1.61
N TYR A 120 2.33 20.14 -1.45
CA TYR A 120 1.94 21.39 -2.10
C TYR A 120 1.74 22.46 -1.04
N LEU A 121 2.35 23.64 -1.22
CA LEU A 121 2.51 24.71 -0.22
C LEU A 121 3.40 24.35 0.98
N MET A 122 3.36 23.10 1.45
CA MET A 122 4.26 22.54 2.47
C MET A 122 5.15 21.46 1.84
N THR A 123 6.19 21.90 1.13
CA THR A 123 7.14 21.02 0.44
C THR A 123 8.15 20.37 1.39
N ASP A 124 8.40 21.00 2.53
CA ASP A 124 9.30 20.53 3.58
C ASP A 124 8.50 20.36 4.89
N LEU A 125 8.80 19.31 5.65
CA LEU A 125 8.19 19.07 6.96
C LEU A 125 9.18 19.34 8.08
N LYS A 126 8.82 20.28 8.96
CA LYS A 126 9.63 20.69 10.10
C LYS A 126 9.66 19.63 11.19
N THR A 127 10.62 19.76 12.09
CA THR A 127 10.76 18.87 13.25
C THR A 127 9.82 19.27 14.39
N ALA A 128 9.57 18.35 15.32
CA ALA A 128 8.81 18.62 16.54
C ALA A 128 9.42 19.74 17.39
N VAL A 129 10.74 19.88 17.33
CA VAL A 129 11.48 20.88 18.08
C VAL A 129 11.22 22.27 17.50
N GLU A 130 11.27 22.42 16.17
CA GLU A 130 11.07 23.70 15.48
C GLU A 130 9.62 24.20 15.59
N THR A 131 8.66 23.28 15.66
CA THR A 131 7.23 23.61 15.74
C THR A 131 6.69 23.60 17.18
N VAL A 132 7.53 23.28 18.17
CA VAL A 132 7.10 23.07 19.56
C VAL A 132 5.95 22.04 19.64
N GLY A 133 5.99 21.03 18.76
CA GLY A 133 4.98 19.97 18.67
C GLY A 133 3.66 20.37 18.01
N ASP A 134 3.58 21.52 17.31
CA ASP A 134 2.41 21.88 16.51
C ASP A 134 2.29 20.97 15.27
N LEU A 135 1.41 19.98 15.36
CA LEU A 135 1.14 19.00 14.31
C LEU A 135 0.62 19.59 13.00
N THR A 136 0.14 20.84 12.99
CA THR A 136 -0.29 21.51 11.75
C THR A 136 0.88 22.06 10.94
N GLN A 137 2.08 22.06 11.52
CA GLN A 137 3.32 22.60 10.93
C GLN A 137 4.39 21.53 10.73
N MET A 138 4.10 20.27 11.05
CA MET A 138 5.01 19.10 11.03
C MET A 138 4.63 18.07 9.97
#